data_AF-A0AA44I1V2-F1
#
_entry.id   AF-A0AA44I1V2-F1
#
_cell.length_a   1.000
_cell.length_b   1.000
_cell.length_c   1.000
_cell.angle_alpha   90.00
_cell.angle_beta   90.00
_cell.angle_gamma   90.00
#
_symmetry.space_group_name_H-M   'P 1'
#
loop_
_entity.id
_entity.type
_entity.pdbx_description
1 polymer ?
#
loop_
_entity_poly.entity_id
_entity_poly.type
_entity_poly.pdbx_seq_one_letter_code
_entity_poly.pdbx_strand_id
1 'polypeptide(L)'
;CDLNTLQLESGSFIENDLRAYYSDVLYSLKTQTQEGYVYALIEHQSSPDKHMAFRLMRYAIAAMQRHLDAGNDQLPLVIPILFYHGMVTPYPYPMCWLHAFSEPKLARQLYGGNFPLIDVTVIPDDEIMTHKHIAVLELLQKHIR
;
A
#
# COMPACT_ATOMS: atom_id res chain seq x y z
N CYS A 1 -7.35 20.43 8.80
CA CYS A 1 -6.12 20.32 7.99
C CYS A 1 -5.52 21.70 7.83
N ASP A 2 -4.20 21.87 8.01
CA ASP A 2 -3.55 23.18 7.80
C ASP A 2 -2.92 23.24 6.40
N LEU A 3 -3.58 23.93 5.48
CA LEU A 3 -3.11 24.10 4.10
C LEU A 3 -1.83 24.93 3.99
N ASN A 4 -1.45 25.69 5.02
CA ASN A 4 -0.19 26.44 5.04
C ASN A 4 1.03 25.52 5.19
N THR A 5 0.83 24.26 5.58
CA THR A 5 1.89 23.25 5.70
C THR A 5 2.13 22.48 4.40
N LEU A 6 1.43 22.83 3.31
CA LEU A 6 1.53 22.16 2.03
C LEU A 6 2.97 22.25 1.49
N GLN A 7 3.66 21.11 1.42
CA GLN A 7 5.01 21.04 0.87
C GLN A 7 5.06 20.05 -0.28
N LEU A 8 5.77 20.44 -1.35
CA LEU A 8 6.07 19.57 -2.47
C LEU A 8 7.28 18.70 -2.11
N GLU A 9 7.08 17.39 -2.06
CA GLU A 9 8.19 16.45 -1.88
C GLU A 9 8.90 16.21 -3.22
N SER A 10 10.23 16.29 -3.24
CA SER A 10 11.01 16.23 -4.49
C SER A 10 10.97 14.83 -5.13
N GLY A 11 10.69 14.76 -6.44
CA GLY A 11 10.53 13.52 -7.23
C GLY A 11 11.80 12.66 -7.44
N SER A 12 12.92 12.97 -6.79
CA SER A 12 14.14 12.14 -6.78
C SER A 12 13.99 10.85 -5.94
N PHE A 13 12.84 10.72 -5.30
CA PHE A 13 12.44 9.85 -4.21
C PHE A 13 11.92 8.45 -4.63
N ILE A 14 12.34 7.91 -5.77
CA ILE A 14 11.78 6.66 -6.30
C ILE A 14 12.91 5.74 -6.79
N GLU A 15 12.83 4.44 -6.46
CA GLU A 15 13.73 3.39 -6.97
C GLU A 15 13.98 3.58 -8.47
N ASN A 16 15.22 3.33 -8.92
CA ASN A 16 15.64 3.64 -10.28
C ASN A 16 14.74 3.02 -11.38
N ASP A 17 14.03 1.92 -11.08
CA ASP A 17 13.13 1.23 -12.01
C ASP A 17 11.73 1.86 -12.12
N LEU A 18 11.36 2.72 -11.15
CA LEU A 18 10.05 3.35 -11.07
C LEU A 18 10.09 4.80 -11.58
N ARG A 19 11.27 5.44 -11.64
CA ARG A 19 11.46 6.85 -12.08
C ARG A 19 10.83 7.21 -13.43
N ALA A 20 10.74 6.28 -14.37
CA ALA A 20 10.19 6.54 -15.71
C ALA A 20 8.67 6.80 -15.71
N TYR A 21 7.97 6.52 -14.60
CA TYR A 21 6.51 6.63 -14.48
C TYR A 21 6.05 7.65 -13.43
N TYR A 22 6.97 8.35 -12.77
CA TYR A 22 6.65 9.41 -11.81
C TYR A 22 6.83 10.76 -12.47
N SER A 23 5.78 11.24 -13.13
CA SER A 23 5.47 12.65 -12.93
C SER A 23 4.31 12.70 -11.95
N ASP A 24 4.20 13.81 -11.22
CA ASP A 24 2.98 14.23 -10.51
C ASP A 24 3.03 14.06 -8.97
N VAL A 25 3.97 14.78 -8.36
CA VAL A 25 3.72 15.64 -7.18
C VAL A 25 3.11 14.94 -5.95
N LEU A 26 3.97 14.64 -4.96
CA LEU A 26 3.55 14.25 -3.61
C LEU A 26 3.46 15.51 -2.73
N TYR A 27 2.28 15.79 -2.19
CA TYR A 27 2.08 16.89 -1.25
C TYR A 27 1.95 16.41 0.19
N SER A 28 2.69 17.00 1.13
CA SER A 28 2.51 16.74 2.56
C SER A 28 1.71 17.85 3.26
N LEU A 29 0.82 17.47 4.19
CA LEU A 29 0.18 18.41 5.10
C LEU A 29 0.03 17.82 6.51
N LYS A 30 0.13 18.67 7.53
CA LYS A 30 -0.12 18.29 8.93
C LYS A 30 -1.60 18.44 9.28
N THR A 31 -2.15 17.46 9.98
CA THR A 31 -3.53 17.58 10.49
C THR A 31 -3.58 18.43 11.77
N GLN A 32 -4.70 19.13 12.01
CA GLN A 32 -4.81 20.09 13.13
C GLN A 32 -5.07 19.41 14.48
N THR A 33 -5.51 18.15 14.48
CA THR A 33 -6.03 17.45 15.66
C THR A 33 -5.27 16.17 15.99
N GLN A 34 -4.29 15.79 15.17
CA GLN A 34 -3.39 14.65 15.37
C GLN A 34 -2.06 14.95 14.71
N GLU A 35 -0.96 14.40 15.23
CA GLU A 35 0.35 14.38 14.56
C GLU A 35 0.34 13.41 13.36
N GLY A 36 -0.61 13.60 12.46
CA GLY A 36 -0.82 12.79 11.27
C GLY A 36 -0.33 13.52 10.02
N TYR A 37 0.25 12.74 9.10
CA TYR A 37 0.67 13.18 7.79
C TYR A 37 -0.36 12.76 6.76
N VAL A 38 -0.78 13.68 5.89
CA VAL A 38 -1.60 13.34 4.72
C VAL A 38 -0.81 13.65 3.47
N TYR A 39 -0.71 12.65 2.59
CA TYR A 39 -0.06 12.73 1.31
C TYR A 39 -1.07 12.66 0.18
N ALA A 40 -0.99 13.58 -0.79
CA ALA A 40 -1.68 13.43 -2.06
C ALA A 40 -0.70 12.89 -3.10
N LEU A 41 -0.98 11.71 -3.64
CA LEU A 41 -0.26 11.12 -4.76
C LEU A 41 -1.07 11.42 -6.02
N ILE A 42 -0.49 12.13 -6.96
CA ILE A 42 -1.18 12.54 -8.19
C ILE A 42 -0.56 11.75 -9.36
N GLU A 43 -1.38 11.42 -10.35
CA GLU A 43 -0.93 10.83 -11.62
C GLU A 43 -1.78 11.42 -12.75
N HIS A 44 -1.17 11.74 -13.87
CA HIS A 44 -1.85 12.28 -15.05
C HIS A 44 -1.69 11.37 -16.27
N GLN A 45 -2.81 10.97 -16.91
CA GLN A 45 -2.77 10.09 -18.08
C GLN A 45 -3.82 10.43 -19.14
N SER A 46 -3.43 10.25 -20.41
CA SER A 46 -4.29 10.43 -21.59
C SER A 46 -4.80 9.12 -22.18
N SER A 47 -4.24 7.98 -21.77
CA SER A 47 -4.64 6.66 -22.26
C SER A 47 -5.13 5.81 -21.09
N PRO A 48 -6.24 5.07 -21.24
CA PRO A 48 -6.76 4.27 -20.14
C PRO A 48 -5.87 3.04 -19.90
N ASP A 49 -5.54 2.77 -18.63
CA ASP A 49 -4.70 1.65 -18.19
C ASP A 49 -5.48 0.73 -17.25
N LYS A 50 -5.64 -0.53 -17.64
CA LYS A 50 -6.40 -1.54 -16.88
C LYS A 50 -5.84 -1.78 -15.47
N HIS A 51 -4.55 -1.55 -15.26
CA HIS A 51 -3.85 -1.80 -14.00
C HIS A 51 -3.59 -0.52 -13.19
N MET A 52 -4.19 0.61 -13.58
CA MET A 52 -3.94 1.90 -12.96
C MET A 52 -4.21 1.92 -11.44
N ALA A 53 -5.33 1.35 -10.99
CA ALA A 53 -5.64 1.29 -9.58
C ALA A 53 -4.56 0.55 -8.77
N PHE A 54 -4.00 -0.53 -9.31
CA PHE A 54 -2.92 -1.28 -8.66
C PHE A 54 -1.60 -0.49 -8.67
N ARG A 55 -1.30 0.22 -9.76
CA ARG A 55 -0.14 1.12 -9.84
C ARG A 55 -0.19 2.21 -8.78
N LEU A 56 -1.31 2.89 -8.64
CA LEU A 56 -1.50 3.92 -7.60
C LEU A 56 -1.34 3.37 -6.19
N MET A 57 -1.81 2.15 -5.92
CA MET A 57 -1.59 1.52 -4.61
C MET A 57 -0.13 1.20 -4.34
N ARG A 58 0.61 0.70 -5.34
CA ARG A 58 2.05 0.48 -5.21
C ARG A 58 2.77 1.78 -4.86
N TYR A 59 2.39 2.87 -5.51
CA TYR A 59 2.96 4.18 -5.23
C TYR A 59 2.60 4.69 -3.84
N ALA A 60 1.36 4.48 -3.40
CA ALA A 60 0.92 4.85 -2.05
C ALA A 60 1.71 4.08 -0.97
N ILE A 61 1.90 2.77 -1.15
CA ILE A 61 2.71 1.93 -0.25
C ILE A 61 4.18 2.38 -0.25
N ALA A 62 4.74 2.73 -1.41
CA ALA A 62 6.10 3.25 -1.48
C ALA A 62 6.25 4.59 -0.72
N ALA A 63 5.28 5.50 -0.85
CA ALA A 63 5.28 6.76 -0.09
C ALA A 63 5.15 6.51 1.43
N MET A 64 4.31 5.55 1.83
CA MET A 64 4.18 5.09 3.22
C MET A 64 5.49 4.53 3.77
N GLN A 65 6.17 3.66 3.02
CA GLN A 65 7.45 3.08 3.46
C GLN A 65 8.51 4.16 3.67
N ARG A 66 8.63 5.11 2.73
CA ARG A 66 9.61 6.20 2.84
C ARG A 66 9.35 7.11 4.03
N HIS A 67 8.09 7.29 4.40
CA HIS A 67 7.73 8.03 5.61
C HIS A 67 8.30 7.36 6.86
N LEU A 68 8.23 6.03 6.94
CA LEU A 68 8.86 5.26 8.02
C LEU A 68 10.39 5.33 7.95
N ASP A 69 10.97 5.20 6.75
CA ASP A 69 12.44 5.29 6.55
C ASP A 69 13.01 6.65 6.96
N ALA A 70 12.20 7.71 6.93
CA ALA A 70 12.57 9.04 7.42
C ALA A 70 12.57 9.16 8.96
N GLY A 71 12.30 8.08 9.68
CA GLY A 71 12.31 8.03 11.15
C GLY A 71 10.98 8.37 11.81
N ASN A 72 9.87 8.34 11.06
CA ASN A 72 8.53 8.50 11.65
C ASN A 72 7.98 7.14 12.10
N ASP A 73 7.25 7.14 13.21
CA ASP A 73 6.75 5.90 13.83
C ASP A 73 5.31 5.52 13.40
N GLN A 74 4.64 6.39 12.63
CA GLN A 74 3.26 6.18 12.18
C GLN A 74 3.15 6.29 10.67
N LEU A 75 2.25 5.51 10.06
CA LEU A 75 1.98 5.61 8.62
C LEU A 75 1.24 6.90 8.25
N PRO A 76 1.59 7.54 7.13
CA PRO A 76 0.83 8.65 6.59
C PRO A 76 -0.43 8.14 5.88
N LEU A 77 -1.50 8.93 5.86
CA LEU A 77 -2.62 8.68 4.95
C LEU A 77 -2.22 9.14 3.54
N VAL A 78 -2.14 8.21 2.59
CA VAL A 78 -1.82 8.54 1.19
C VAL A 78 -3.08 8.43 0.34
N ILE A 79 -3.46 9.54 -0.29
CA ILE A 79 -4.65 9.67 -1.15
C ILE A 79 -4.19 9.61 -2.61
N PRO A 80 -4.42 8.49 -3.32
CA PRO A 80 -4.14 8.40 -4.75
C PRO A 80 -5.21 9.14 -5.57
N ILE A 81 -4.78 10.00 -6.49
CA ILE A 81 -5.62 10.82 -7.37
C ILE A 81 -5.15 10.62 -8.82
N LEU A 82 -6.06 10.21 -9.70
CA LEU A 82 -5.81 10.13 -11.14
C LEU A 82 -6.49 11.29 -11.86
N PHE A 83 -5.72 12.13 -12.55
CA PHE A 83 -6.23 13.05 -13.56
C PHE A 83 -6.21 12.38 -14.93
N TYR A 84 -7.39 11.96 -15.38
CA TYR A 84 -7.55 11.34 -16.70
C TYR A 84 -8.22 12.31 -17.69
N HIS A 85 -7.60 12.46 -18.86
CA HIS A 85 -8.08 13.35 -19.94
C HIS A 85 -8.05 12.66 -21.32
N GLY A 86 -8.21 11.34 -21.33
CA GLY A 86 -8.18 10.57 -22.58
C GLY A 86 -9.46 10.67 -23.41
N MET A 87 -9.34 10.23 -24.67
CA MET A 87 -10.46 10.21 -25.63
C MET A 87 -11.57 9.22 -25.24
N VAL A 88 -11.25 8.12 -24.56
CA VAL A 88 -12.23 7.14 -24.09
C VAL A 88 -12.89 7.68 -22.82
N THR A 89 -14.19 7.99 -22.88
CA THR A 89 -14.93 8.56 -21.75
C THR A 89 -16.28 7.86 -21.55
N PRO A 90 -16.69 7.54 -20.29
CA PRO A 90 -15.93 7.73 -19.05
C PRO A 90 -14.70 6.79 -18.96
N TYR A 91 -13.81 7.02 -17.99
CA TYR A 91 -12.67 6.14 -17.76
C TYR A 91 -13.14 4.68 -17.61
N PRO A 92 -12.61 3.73 -18.40
CA PRO A 92 -13.26 2.43 -18.57
C PRO A 92 -12.92 1.38 -17.50
N TYR A 93 -11.97 1.66 -16.59
CA TYR A 93 -11.48 0.67 -15.63
C TYR A 93 -11.81 1.04 -14.17
N PRO A 94 -12.01 0.05 -13.28
CA PRO A 94 -12.26 0.32 -11.87
C PRO A 94 -11.06 0.97 -11.17
N MET A 95 -11.34 1.94 -10.28
CA MET A 95 -10.31 2.61 -9.45
C MET A 95 -10.11 1.95 -8.07
N CYS A 96 -10.75 0.82 -7.81
CA CYS A 96 -10.49 -0.02 -6.64
C CYS A 96 -9.54 -1.14 -7.03
N TRP A 97 -8.29 -1.11 -6.54
CA TRP A 97 -7.27 -2.10 -6.89
C TRP A 97 -7.68 -3.55 -6.57
N LEU A 98 -8.54 -3.75 -5.56
CA LEU A 98 -9.08 -5.06 -5.18
C LEU A 98 -9.95 -5.69 -6.27
N HIS A 99 -10.41 -4.92 -7.27
CA HIS A 99 -11.10 -5.46 -8.44
C HIS A 99 -10.16 -6.12 -9.45
N ALA A 100 -8.84 -6.00 -9.28
CA ALA A 100 -7.85 -6.69 -10.13
C ALA A 100 -7.75 -8.19 -9.83
N PHE A 101 -8.25 -8.65 -8.68
CA PHE A 101 -8.28 -10.07 -8.32
C PHE A 101 -9.43 -10.81 -9.03
N SER A 102 -9.24 -12.10 -9.28
CA SER A 102 -10.33 -12.98 -9.79
C SER A 102 -11.51 -13.05 -8.81
N GLU A 103 -11.26 -12.91 -7.51
CA GLU A 103 -12.26 -12.95 -6.44
C GLU A 103 -12.22 -11.67 -5.57
N PRO A 104 -12.81 -10.54 -6.01
CA PRO A 104 -12.68 -9.25 -5.32
C PRO A 104 -13.27 -9.22 -3.90
N LYS A 105 -14.28 -10.06 -3.61
CA LYS A 105 -14.86 -10.17 -2.26
C LYS A 105 -13.88 -10.81 -1.28
N LEU A 106 -13.21 -11.87 -1.70
CA LEU A 106 -12.17 -12.52 -0.90
C LEU A 106 -10.98 -11.57 -0.69
N ALA A 107 -10.58 -10.84 -1.73
CA ALA A 107 -9.51 -9.84 -1.62
C ALA A 107 -9.84 -8.76 -0.58
N ARG A 108 -11.08 -8.26 -0.54
CA ARG A 108 -11.52 -7.30 0.50
C ARG A 108 -11.46 -7.88 1.91
N GLN A 109 -11.83 -9.14 2.10
CA GLN A 109 -11.73 -9.80 3.40
C GLN A 109 -10.27 -9.98 3.82
N LEU A 110 -9.42 -10.41 2.89
CA LEU A 110 -8.01 -10.68 3.13
C LEU A 110 -7.21 -9.42 3.45
N TYR A 111 -7.41 -8.33 2.68
CA TYR A 111 -6.64 -7.09 2.81
C TYR A 111 -7.31 -6.01 3.65
N GLY A 112 -8.57 -6.19 4.04
CA GLY A 112 -9.29 -5.27 4.93
C GLY A 112 -9.37 -5.73 6.38
N GLY A 113 -9.00 -6.99 6.66
CA GLY A 113 -8.97 -7.57 8.00
C GLY A 113 -7.55 -7.68 8.57
N ASN A 114 -7.45 -8.25 9.77
CA ASN A 114 -6.15 -8.62 10.34
C ASN A 114 -5.53 -9.74 9.49
N PHE A 115 -4.22 -9.65 9.26
CA PHE A 115 -3.50 -10.77 8.68
C PHE A 115 -3.54 -11.98 9.62
N PRO A 116 -3.64 -13.20 9.08
CA PRO A 116 -3.55 -14.41 9.91
C PRO A 116 -2.16 -14.46 10.57
N LEU A 117 -2.15 -14.51 11.90
CA LEU A 117 -0.95 -14.71 12.70
C LEU A 117 -0.94 -16.14 13.24
N ILE A 118 0.11 -16.89 12.92
CA ILE A 118 0.39 -18.19 13.54
C ILE A 118 1.56 -17.97 14.51
N ASP A 119 1.24 -17.79 15.78
CA ASP A 119 2.24 -17.61 16.83
C ASP A 119 2.73 -18.97 17.35
N VAL A 120 3.74 -19.53 16.68
CA VAL A 120 4.33 -20.82 17.05
C VAL A 120 5.02 -20.80 18.43
N THR A 121 5.23 -19.63 19.04
CA THR A 121 5.86 -19.53 20.36
C THR A 121 4.94 -19.95 21.49
N VAL A 122 3.62 -19.87 21.27
CA VAL A 122 2.60 -20.25 22.26
C VAL A 122 2.00 -21.63 22.00
N ILE A 123 2.37 -22.30 20.90
CA ILE A 123 1.88 -23.64 20.55
C ILE A 123 2.86 -24.69 21.09
N PRO A 124 2.43 -25.61 21.98
CA PRO A 124 3.24 -26.74 22.43
C PRO A 124 3.70 -27.65 21.28
N ASP A 125 4.89 -28.25 21.38
CA ASP A 125 5.44 -29.07 20.29
C ASP A 125 4.57 -30.30 19.99
N ASP A 126 3.98 -30.92 21.02
CA ASP A 126 3.06 -32.04 20.89
C ASP A 126 1.78 -31.65 20.14
N GLU A 127 1.29 -30.42 20.32
CA GLU A 127 0.17 -29.86 19.56
C GLU A 127 0.57 -29.59 18.10
N ILE A 128 1.75 -29.01 17.85
CA ILE A 128 2.29 -28.80 16.49
C ILE A 128 2.39 -30.12 15.73
N MET A 129 2.81 -31.20 16.38
CA MET A 129 2.91 -32.53 15.77
C MET A 129 1.56 -33.08 15.28
N THR A 130 0.44 -32.51 15.72
CA THR A 130 -0.90 -32.86 15.21
C THR A 130 -1.27 -32.16 13.90
N HIS A 131 -0.57 -31.09 13.51
CA HIS A 131 -0.87 -30.27 12.33
C HIS A 131 -0.45 -30.91 10.98
N LYS A 132 -0.19 -32.23 10.98
CA LYS A 132 0.11 -33.05 9.80
C LYS A 132 1.16 -32.41 8.89
N HIS A 133 0.77 -31.95 7.70
CA HIS A 133 1.68 -31.48 6.66
C HIS A 133 2.35 -30.13 6.97
N ILE A 134 1.80 -29.35 7.92
CA ILE A 134 2.34 -28.03 8.29
C ILE A 134 3.23 -28.11 9.55
N ALA A 135 3.14 -29.21 10.31
CA ALA A 135 3.90 -29.42 11.55
C ALA A 135 5.42 -29.21 11.39
N VAL A 136 6.00 -29.69 10.28
CA VAL A 136 7.44 -29.52 10.00
C VAL A 136 7.78 -28.05 9.77
N LEU A 137 6.94 -27.31 9.02
CA LEU A 137 7.15 -25.89 8.79
C LEU A 137 7.03 -25.10 10.10
N GLU A 138 6.04 -25.41 10.93
CA GLU A 138 5.84 -24.76 12.23
C GLU A 138 6.98 -25.05 13.21
N LEU A 139 7.44 -26.30 13.31
CA LEU A 139 8.58 -26.67 14.14
C LEU A 139 9.88 -25.99 13.67
N LEU A 140 10.12 -25.93 12.35
CA LEU A 140 11.26 -25.22 11.79
C LEU A 140 11.21 -23.73 12.14
N GLN A 141 10.07 -23.07 11.87
CA GLN A 141 9.91 -21.64 12.17
C GLN A 141 10.01 -21.34 13.66
N LYS A 142 9.59 -22.26 14.55
CA LYS A 142 9.72 -22.10 16.01
C LYS A 142 11.17 -22.11 16.50
N HIS A 143 12.05 -22.85 15.82
CA HIS A 143 13.45 -23.03 16.22
C HIS A 143 14.44 -22.18 15.42
N ILE A 144 14.01 -21.53 14.33
CA ILE A 144 14.78 -20.51 13.61
C ILE A 144 14.70 -19.21 14.41
N ARG A 145 15.81 -18.82 15.03
CA ARG A 145 16.01 -17.51 15.65
C ARG A 145 17.04 -16.72 14.87
#